data_AF-A0A3N5WWM8-F1
#
_entry.id   AF-A0A3N5WWM8-F1
#
_cell.length_a   1.000
_cell.length_b   1.000
_cell.length_c   1.000
_cell.angle_alpha   90.00
_cell.angle_beta   90.00
_cell.angle_gamma   90.00
#
_symmetry.space_group_name_H-M   'P 1'
#
loop_
_entity.id
_entity.type
_entity.pdbx_description
1 polymer ?
#
loop_
_entity_poly.entity_id
_entity_poly.type
_entity_poly.pdbx_seq_one_letter_code
_entity_poly.pdbx_strand_id
1 'polypeptide(L)'
;PDKSYAQGNGFGFVGGDTVDRGSDVKIEGTEDPAIYQTERYMMDSFVAEVPNGKYTVRLHFAETYDDITFDGPRVFDVKVQGAEAVKDLDIAKTVGLKKALVKEVKSVEVSDGILKIQFVSKQQNPAINGIEILGE
;
A
#
# COMPACT_ATOMS: atom_id res chain seq x y z
N PRO A 1 -9.98 -7.52 -6.93
CA PRO A 1 -9.16 -7.55 -8.18
C PRO A 1 -8.50 -6.20 -8.41
N ASP A 2 -7.18 -6.20 -8.54
CA ASP A 2 -6.39 -5.00 -8.87
C ASP A 2 -6.62 -4.60 -10.34
N LYS A 3 -6.78 -3.31 -10.63
CA LYS A 3 -7.09 -2.80 -11.99
C LYS A 3 -6.62 -1.36 -12.16
N SER A 4 -6.27 -0.97 -13.39
CA SER A 4 -5.87 0.40 -13.67
C SER A 4 -7.04 1.36 -13.44
N TYR A 5 -6.73 2.54 -12.92
CA TYR A 5 -7.72 3.56 -12.69
C TYR A 5 -8.16 4.19 -14.00
N ALA A 6 -9.47 4.28 -14.18
CA ALA A 6 -10.11 5.21 -15.09
C ALA A 6 -11.36 5.77 -14.39
N GLN A 7 -11.64 7.04 -14.61
CA GLN A 7 -12.79 7.69 -13.98
C GLN A 7 -14.10 6.98 -14.36
N GLY A 8 -14.98 6.80 -13.39
CA GLY A 8 -16.23 6.03 -13.48
C GLY A 8 -16.09 4.54 -13.17
N ASN A 9 -14.87 4.02 -12.95
CA ASN A 9 -14.64 2.61 -12.65
C ASN A 9 -14.54 2.32 -11.15
N GLY A 10 -14.90 3.26 -10.28
CA GLY A 10 -14.92 3.07 -8.82
C GLY A 10 -13.54 3.15 -8.17
N PHE A 11 -12.55 2.35 -8.56
CA PHE A 11 -11.20 2.46 -8.01
C PHE A 11 -10.14 1.88 -8.94
N GLY A 12 -8.86 2.20 -8.70
CA GLY A 12 -7.75 1.55 -9.39
C GLY A 12 -6.38 2.15 -9.10
N PHE A 13 -5.35 1.49 -9.62
CA PHE A 13 -3.96 1.96 -9.57
C PHE A 13 -3.61 2.89 -10.73
N VAL A 14 -2.60 3.73 -10.51
CA VAL A 14 -1.90 4.52 -11.52
C VAL A 14 -0.42 4.16 -11.43
N GLY A 15 0.13 3.62 -12.51
CA GLY A 15 1.53 3.20 -12.59
C GLY A 15 1.86 1.91 -11.84
N GLY A 16 3.15 1.57 -11.86
CA GLY A 16 3.70 0.37 -11.23
C GLY A 16 3.40 -0.94 -11.94
N ASP A 17 4.06 -1.99 -11.46
CA ASP A 17 3.94 -3.36 -11.93
C ASP A 17 3.59 -4.29 -10.76
N THR A 18 3.22 -5.53 -11.07
CA THR A 18 2.86 -6.54 -10.06
C THR A 18 3.83 -7.70 -10.06
N VAL A 19 4.02 -8.31 -8.91
CA VAL A 19 4.66 -9.63 -8.80
C VAL A 19 3.87 -10.52 -7.84
N ASP A 20 3.75 -11.78 -8.22
CA ASP A 20 3.24 -12.87 -7.38
C ASP A 20 4.43 -13.70 -6.92
N ARG A 21 4.61 -13.77 -5.60
CA ARG A 21 5.72 -14.51 -4.96
C ARG A 21 5.38 -16.00 -4.77
N GLY A 22 4.13 -16.40 -5.01
CA GLY A 22 3.64 -17.76 -4.88
C GLY A 22 3.16 -18.10 -3.47
N SER A 23 2.25 -19.07 -3.41
CA SER A 23 1.59 -19.51 -2.18
C SER A 23 2.52 -20.15 -1.13
N ASP A 24 3.71 -20.60 -1.56
CA ASP A 24 4.69 -21.26 -0.69
C ASP A 24 5.51 -20.26 0.14
N VAL A 25 5.47 -18.97 -0.20
CA VAL A 25 6.15 -17.94 0.58
C VAL A 25 5.41 -17.76 1.90
N LYS A 26 6.03 -18.24 2.99
CA LYS A 26 5.51 -18.06 4.35
C LYS A 26 5.53 -16.58 4.72
N ILE A 27 4.36 -16.03 5.03
CA ILE A 27 4.21 -14.69 5.60
C ILE A 27 3.83 -14.83 7.07
N GLU A 28 4.61 -14.21 7.95
CA GLU A 28 4.34 -14.20 9.39
C GLU A 28 3.51 -12.97 9.81
N GLY A 29 2.83 -13.05 10.95
CA GLY A 29 2.04 -11.93 11.49
C GLY A 29 0.70 -11.68 10.80
N THR A 30 0.19 -12.65 10.05
CA THR A 30 -1.13 -12.58 9.39
C THR A 30 -1.81 -13.95 9.37
N GLU A 31 -3.14 -13.94 9.36
CA GLU A 31 -3.97 -15.12 9.11
C GLU A 31 -4.33 -15.27 7.62
N ASP A 32 -4.10 -14.22 6.81
CA ASP A 32 -4.44 -14.15 5.39
C ASP A 32 -3.18 -13.91 4.53
N PRO A 33 -2.25 -14.88 4.44
CA PRO A 33 -0.97 -14.70 3.76
C PRO A 33 -1.12 -14.37 2.27
N ALA A 34 -2.22 -14.80 1.63
CA ALA A 34 -2.48 -14.58 0.21
C ALA A 34 -2.44 -13.09 -0.19
N ILE A 35 -2.86 -12.18 0.69
CA ILE A 35 -2.79 -10.73 0.43
C ILE A 35 -1.33 -10.29 0.26
N TYR A 36 -0.43 -10.82 1.11
CA TYR A 36 0.97 -10.41 1.22
C TYR A 36 1.91 -11.19 0.31
N GLN A 37 1.41 -12.21 -0.40
CA GLN A 37 2.15 -12.97 -1.39
C GLN A 37 2.14 -12.31 -2.77
N THR A 38 1.23 -11.35 -2.99
CA THR A 38 1.23 -10.49 -4.18
C THR A 38 1.59 -9.06 -3.79
N GLU A 39 2.37 -8.36 -4.59
CA GLU A 39 2.66 -6.94 -4.40
C GLU A 39 2.47 -6.17 -5.71
N ARG A 40 2.06 -4.92 -5.59
CA ARG A 40 2.27 -3.90 -6.60
C ARG A 40 3.43 -3.01 -6.16
N TYR A 41 4.41 -2.81 -7.02
CA TYR A 41 5.57 -1.98 -6.75
C TYR A 41 5.69 -0.83 -7.76
N MET A 42 6.39 0.23 -7.38
CA MET A 42 6.58 1.44 -8.20
C MET A 42 5.26 2.10 -8.63
N MET A 43 4.18 1.93 -7.86
CA MET A 43 2.90 2.60 -8.11
C MET A 43 3.01 4.09 -7.81
N ASP A 44 2.44 4.94 -8.66
CA ASP A 44 2.38 6.39 -8.41
C ASP A 44 1.28 6.70 -7.39
N SER A 45 0.07 6.17 -7.65
CA SER A 45 -1.07 6.38 -6.78
C SER A 45 -2.15 5.31 -6.91
N PHE A 46 -2.98 5.21 -5.88
CA PHE A 46 -4.26 4.52 -5.92
C PHE A 46 -5.37 5.57 -5.77
N VAL A 47 -6.44 5.41 -6.56
CA VAL A 47 -7.59 6.33 -6.57
C VAL A 47 -8.85 5.51 -6.33
N ALA A 48 -9.71 6.01 -5.44
CA ALA A 48 -11.05 5.48 -5.21
C ALA A 48 -12.09 6.60 -5.28
N GLU A 49 -13.13 6.37 -6.06
CA GLU A 49 -14.37 7.15 -6.09
C GLU A 49 -15.25 6.67 -4.94
N VAL A 50 -15.36 7.50 -3.91
CA VAL A 50 -16.12 7.19 -2.69
C VAL A 50 -17.03 8.38 -2.35
N PRO A 51 -18.18 8.17 -1.69
CA PRO A 51 -18.99 9.28 -1.21
C PRO A 51 -18.17 10.26 -0.34
N ASN A 52 -18.61 11.51 -0.29
CA ASN A 52 -18.04 12.47 0.65
C ASN A 52 -18.26 12.00 2.09
N GLY A 53 -17.22 12.07 2.91
CA GLY A 53 -17.25 11.53 4.27
C GLY A 53 -15.87 11.40 4.87
N LYS A 54 -15.82 10.72 6.02
CA LYS A 54 -14.58 10.36 6.68
C LYS A 54 -14.31 8.87 6.51
N TYR A 55 -13.03 8.55 6.37
CA TYR A 55 -12.59 7.19 6.11
C TYR A 55 -11.40 6.83 6.99
N THR A 56 -11.36 5.56 7.38
CA THR A 56 -10.14 4.89 7.81
C THR A 56 -9.54 4.14 6.63
N VAL A 57 -8.28 4.44 6.30
CA VAL A 57 -7.48 3.76 5.26
C VAL A 57 -6.49 2.83 5.92
N ARG A 58 -6.47 1.56 5.52
CA ARG A 58 -5.46 0.58 5.94
C ARG A 58 -4.58 0.19 4.77
N LEU A 59 -3.28 0.24 5.00
CA LEU A 59 -2.25 -0.04 4.02
C LEU A 59 -1.50 -1.28 4.47
N HIS A 60 -1.55 -2.33 3.66
CA HIS A 60 -0.97 -3.63 3.95
C HIS A 60 0.37 -3.79 3.23
N PHE A 61 1.38 -4.19 3.99
CA PHE A 61 2.75 -4.31 3.53
C PHE A 61 3.40 -5.60 4.04
N ALA A 62 4.29 -6.18 3.24
CA ALA A 62 5.27 -7.17 3.64
C ALA A 62 6.48 -7.03 2.72
N GLU A 63 7.68 -6.97 3.30
CA GLU A 63 8.90 -6.97 2.49
C GLU A 63 9.20 -8.42 2.05
N THR A 64 9.00 -8.69 0.78
CA THR A 64 9.13 -10.03 0.17
C THR A 64 10.14 -10.06 -0.97
N TYR A 65 10.75 -8.92 -1.32
CA TYR A 65 11.75 -8.87 -2.37
C TYR A 65 13.10 -9.35 -1.82
N ASP A 66 13.61 -10.45 -2.35
CA ASP A 66 14.81 -11.12 -1.80
C ASP A 66 16.10 -10.28 -1.90
N ASP A 67 16.16 -9.26 -2.76
CA ASP A 67 17.31 -8.34 -2.83
C ASP A 67 17.27 -7.24 -1.76
N ILE A 68 16.15 -7.08 -1.04
CA ILE A 68 16.08 -6.21 0.14
C ILE A 68 16.58 -6.98 1.36
N THR A 69 17.63 -6.42 1.96
CA THR A 69 18.18 -6.88 3.23
C THR A 69 17.89 -5.86 4.32
N PHE A 70 18.15 -6.22 5.57
CA PHE A 70 17.99 -5.30 6.70
C PHE A 70 18.87 -4.03 6.58
N ASP A 71 20.00 -4.13 5.87
CA ASP A 71 20.98 -3.05 5.70
C ASP A 71 20.81 -2.26 4.38
N GLY A 72 19.98 -2.74 3.45
CA GLY A 72 19.71 -2.11 2.16
C GLY A 72 18.22 -1.81 1.97
N PRO A 73 17.70 -0.74 2.60
CA PRO A 73 16.26 -0.63 2.81
C PRO A 73 15.52 -0.11 1.59
N ARG A 74 14.30 -0.60 1.44
CA ARG A 74 13.25 0.09 0.69
C ARG A 74 12.65 1.16 1.61
N VAL A 75 12.78 2.42 1.22
CA VAL A 75 12.28 3.57 1.98
C VAL A 75 11.41 4.42 1.09
N PHE A 76 10.18 4.69 1.53
CA PHE A 76 9.23 5.53 0.80
C PHE A 76 8.24 6.22 1.74
N ASP A 77 7.61 7.28 1.25
CA ASP A 77 6.48 7.92 1.94
C ASP A 77 5.15 7.49 1.32
N VAL A 78 4.09 7.59 2.11
CA VAL A 78 2.71 7.50 1.65
C VAL A 78 1.97 8.77 2.03
N LYS A 79 1.30 9.37 1.04
CA LYS A 79 0.40 10.49 1.24
C LYS A 79 -1.04 10.04 1.03
N VAL A 80 -1.96 10.54 1.85
CA VAL A 80 -3.40 10.31 1.70
C VAL A 80 -4.10 11.66 1.67
N GLN A 81 -4.92 11.91 0.64
CA GLN A 81 -5.53 13.23 0.39
C GLN A 81 -4.49 14.37 0.37
N GLY A 82 -3.31 14.11 -0.19
CA GLY A 82 -2.21 15.08 -0.29
C GLY A 82 -1.41 15.32 1.02
N ALA A 83 -1.91 14.88 2.18
CA ALA A 83 -1.20 14.97 3.45
C ALA A 83 -0.22 13.80 3.62
N GLU A 84 0.93 14.06 4.24
CA GLU A 84 1.90 13.01 4.62
C GLU A 84 1.28 12.12 5.70
N ALA A 85 1.01 10.86 5.36
CA ALA A 85 0.31 9.91 6.23
C ALA A 85 1.26 8.87 6.84
N VAL A 86 2.25 8.42 6.06
CA VAL A 86 3.34 7.56 6.54
C VAL A 86 4.64 8.11 5.95
N LYS A 87 5.61 8.38 6.81
CA LYS A 87 6.90 8.96 6.42
C LYS A 87 8.03 7.95 6.64
N ASP A 88 9.00 7.93 5.72
CA ASP A 88 10.23 7.14 5.80
C ASP A 88 9.94 5.65 6.12
N LEU A 89 8.93 5.09 5.47
CA LEU A 89 8.50 3.71 5.72
C LEU A 89 9.57 2.74 5.21
N ASP A 90 10.14 2.00 6.17
CA ASP A 90 10.98 0.84 5.96
C ASP A 90 10.29 -0.38 6.58
N ILE A 91 9.71 -1.24 5.75
CA ILE A 91 8.92 -2.39 6.19
C ILE A 91 9.82 -3.42 6.89
N ALA A 92 10.98 -3.72 6.30
CA ALA A 92 11.93 -4.69 6.82
C ALA A 92 12.48 -4.28 8.19
N LYS A 93 12.76 -2.99 8.40
CA LYS A 93 13.19 -2.47 9.70
C LYS A 93 12.08 -2.38 10.72
N THR A 94 10.83 -2.19 10.28
CA THR A 94 9.67 -2.08 11.19
C THR A 94 9.25 -3.44 11.74
N VAL A 95 9.13 -4.46 10.88
CA VAL A 95 8.61 -5.78 11.29
C VAL A 95 9.54 -6.94 10.95
N GLY A 96 10.51 -6.77 10.05
CA GLY A 96 11.33 -7.83 9.48
C GLY A 96 10.89 -8.23 8.07
N LEU A 97 11.68 -9.10 7.43
CA LEU A 97 11.34 -9.68 6.13
C LEU A 97 10.19 -10.68 6.26
N LYS A 98 9.38 -10.82 5.21
CA LYS A 98 8.28 -11.80 5.07
C LYS A 98 7.31 -11.76 6.27
N LYS A 99 7.06 -10.55 6.78
CA LYS A 99 6.17 -10.25 7.90
C LYS A 99 5.17 -9.18 7.51
N ALA A 100 3.90 -9.41 7.85
CA ALA A 100 2.82 -8.48 7.61
C ALA A 100 2.94 -7.23 8.49
N LEU A 101 2.70 -6.09 7.90
CA LEU A 101 2.61 -4.78 8.53
C LEU A 101 1.37 -4.06 8.00
N VAL A 102 0.54 -3.56 8.92
CA VAL A 102 -0.60 -2.70 8.58
C VAL A 102 -0.34 -1.30 9.13
N LYS A 103 -0.48 -0.29 8.27
CA LYS A 103 -0.52 1.12 8.67
C LYS A 103 -1.94 1.63 8.53
N GLU A 104 -2.49 2.16 9.61
CA GLU A 104 -3.86 2.69 9.66
C GLU A 104 -3.81 4.23 9.69
N VAL A 105 -4.56 4.86 8.80
CA VAL A 105 -4.71 6.32 8.69
C VAL A 105 -6.19 6.63 8.90
N LYS A 106 -6.52 7.26 10.01
CA LYS A 106 -7.91 7.57 10.40
C LYS A 106 -8.32 8.98 9.98
N SER A 107 -9.62 9.20 9.98
CA SER A 107 -10.25 10.51 9.80
C SER A 107 -9.81 11.21 8.52
N VAL A 108 -9.59 10.42 7.45
CA VAL A 108 -9.30 10.92 6.11
C VAL A 108 -10.57 11.54 5.54
N GLU A 109 -10.55 12.84 5.30
CA GLU A 109 -11.70 13.58 4.78
C GLU A 109 -11.72 13.57 3.24
N VAL A 110 -12.87 13.18 2.69
CA VAL A 110 -13.16 13.23 1.25
C VAL A 110 -14.30 14.23 1.02
N SER A 111 -14.05 15.24 0.19
CA SER A 111 -14.99 16.35 -0.07
C SER A 111 -15.35 16.52 -1.54
N ASP A 112 -14.64 15.85 -2.44
CA ASP A 112 -14.80 15.90 -3.90
C ASP A 112 -15.15 14.53 -4.52
N GLY A 113 -15.51 13.57 -3.68
CA GLY A 113 -15.82 12.20 -4.08
C GLY A 113 -14.61 11.34 -4.43
N ILE A 114 -13.38 11.84 -4.23
CA ILE A 114 -12.14 11.15 -4.57
C ILE A 114 -11.26 10.97 -3.34
N LEU A 115 -10.91 9.72 -3.05
CA LEU A 115 -9.83 9.37 -2.13
C LEU A 115 -8.59 9.01 -2.94
N LYS A 116 -7.52 9.77 -2.76
CA LYS A 116 -6.22 9.51 -3.42
C LYS A 116 -5.12 9.15 -2.41
N ILE A 117 -4.43 8.07 -2.70
CA ILE A 117 -3.25 7.59 -1.96
C ILE A 117 -2.05 7.67 -2.91
N GLN A 118 -0.96 8.31 -2.50
CA GLN A 118 0.23 8.51 -3.34
C GLN A 118 1.45 7.91 -2.67
N PHE A 119 2.35 7.32 -3.46
CA PHE A 119 3.58 6.72 -2.98
C PHE A 119 4.76 7.53 -3.49
N VAL A 120 5.70 7.85 -2.61
CA VAL A 120 6.85 8.70 -2.93
C VAL A 120 8.13 7.92 -2.62
N SER A 121 8.84 7.50 -3.66
CA SER A 121 10.12 6.80 -3.51
C SER A 121 11.17 7.71 -2.87
N LYS A 122 11.95 7.16 -1.93
CA LYS A 122 13.20 7.76 -1.42
C LYS A 122 14.39 6.86 -1.71
N GLN A 123 14.24 5.56 -1.45
CA GLN A 123 15.23 4.52 -1.75
C GLN A 123 14.50 3.25 -2.19
N GLN A 124 14.85 2.72 -3.37
CA GLN A 124 14.12 1.63 -4.03
C GLN A 124 12.64 1.95 -4.32
N ASN A 125 11.98 1.06 -5.04
CA ASN A 125 10.59 1.24 -5.44
C ASN A 125 9.63 1.07 -4.25
N PRO A 126 8.65 1.96 -4.03
CA PRO A 126 7.57 1.73 -3.08
C PRO A 126 6.83 0.44 -3.43
N ALA A 127 6.26 -0.23 -2.43
CA ALA A 127 5.43 -1.41 -2.66
C ALA A 127 4.26 -1.46 -1.68
N ILE A 128 3.20 -2.15 -2.11
CA ILE A 128 2.00 -2.38 -1.30
C ILE A 128 1.35 -3.72 -1.70
N ASN A 129 0.78 -4.40 -0.72
CA ASN A 129 0.14 -5.71 -0.88
C ASN A 129 -1.40 -5.60 -0.88
N GLY A 130 -1.95 -4.62 -0.16
CA GLY A 130 -3.39 -4.42 -0.07
C GLY A 130 -3.77 -3.05 0.46
N ILE A 131 -4.98 -2.60 0.11
CA ILE A 131 -5.56 -1.35 0.56
C ILE A 131 -7.00 -1.62 1.00
N GLU A 132 -7.35 -1.20 2.22
CA GLU A 132 -8.74 -1.12 2.68
C GLU A 132 -9.16 0.34 2.82
N ILE A 133 -10.38 0.66 2.41
CA ILE A 133 -11.00 1.96 2.60
C ILE A 133 -12.35 1.72 3.29
N LEU A 134 -12.45 2.16 4.54
CA LEU A 134 -13.59 1.90 5.42
C LEU A 134 -14.24 3.23 5.80
N GLY A 135 -15.55 3.38 5.57
CA GLY A 135 -16.29 4.56 6.02
C GLY A 135 -16.35 4.62 7.55
N GLU A 136 -16.24 5.83 8.10
CA GLU A 136 -16.40 6.13 9.53
C GLU A 136 -17.85 6.47 9.92
#